data_AF-A0A060CL68-F1
#
_entry.id   AF-A0A060CL68-F1
#
_cell.length_a   1.000
_cell.length_b   1.000
_cell.length_c   1.000
_cell.angle_alpha   90.00
_cell.angle_beta   90.00
_cell.angle_gamma   90.00
#
_symmetry.space_group_name_H-M   'P 1'
#
loop_
_entity.id
_entity.type
_entity.pdbx_description
1 polymer ?
#
loop_
_entity_poly.entity_id
_entity_poly.type
_entity_poly.pdbx_seq_one_letter_code
_entity_poly.pdbx_strand_id
1 'polypeptide(L)' 'MSDVAIQGDAAAQQGIRFNLFQLFSTYYGEDARLNIGPKGFTGEKYGGATYWDTEAFAV' A
#
# COMPACT_ATOMS: atom_id res chain seq x y z
N MET A 1 -11.19 2.53 8.68
CA MET A 1 -10.91 2.57 10.13
C MET A 1 -9.57 1.90 10.40
N SER A 2 -8.47 2.50 9.95
CA SER A 2 -7.12 1.90 9.97
C SER A 2 -6.02 2.93 10.25
N ASP A 3 -6.38 4.11 10.77
CA ASP A 3 -5.41 5.16 11.09
C ASP A 3 -4.49 4.71 12.24
N VAL A 4 -3.21 5.09 12.14
CA VAL A 4 -2.20 4.87 13.16
C VAL A 4 -1.71 6.23 13.63
N ALA A 5 -2.03 6.57 14.89
CA ALA A 5 -1.63 7.81 15.51
C ALA A 5 -0.24 7.66 16.18
N ILE A 6 0.69 8.53 15.82
CA ILE A 6 2.04 8.63 16.38
C ILE A 6 2.18 10.01 17.01
N GLN A 7 2.48 10.04 18.31
CA GLN A 7 2.71 11.27 19.06
C GLN A 7 4.22 11.52 19.21
N GLY A 8 4.61 12.80 19.22
CA GLY A 8 6.01 13.21 19.41
C GLY A 8 6.90 13.13 18.17
N ASP A 9 6.39 12.59 17.05
CA ASP A 9 7.11 12.54 15.77
C ASP A 9 6.16 12.81 14.59
N ALA A 10 6.20 14.05 14.10
CA ALA A 10 5.36 14.49 12.99
C ALA A 10 5.76 13.87 11.64
N ALA A 11 7.05 13.59 11.43
CA ALA A 11 7.52 13.00 10.19
C ALA A 11 7.10 11.53 10.11
N ALA A 12 7.23 10.78 11.20
CA ALA A 12 6.72 9.42 11.28
C ALA A 12 5.18 9.38 11.12
N GLN A 13 4.45 10.31 11.74
CA GLN A 13 2.99 10.41 11.59
C GLN A 13 2.57 10.64 10.13
N GLN A 14 3.29 11.51 9.41
CA GLN A 14 3.05 11.73 7.98
C GLN A 14 3.38 10.47 7.17
N GLY A 15 4.52 9.84 7.44
CA GLY A 15 4.99 8.66 6.72
C GLY A 15 4.01 7.49 6.81
N ILE A 16 3.54 7.14 8.02
CA ILE A 16 2.62 6.00 8.17
C ILE A 16 1.27 6.26 7.49
N ARG A 17 0.76 7.49 7.56
CA ARG A 17 -0.48 7.87 6.88
C ARG A 17 -0.33 7.85 5.36
N PHE A 18 0.81 8.31 4.84
CA PHE A 18 1.10 8.26 3.41
C PHE A 18 1.16 6.81 2.91
N ASN A 19 1.82 5.91 3.65
CA ASN A 19 1.92 4.50 3.30
C ASN A 19 0.52 3.85 3.24
N LEU A 20 -0.30 4.04 4.28
CA LEU A 20 -1.66 3.52 4.35
C LEU A 20 -2.54 4.08 3.23
N PHE A 21 -2.41 5.38 2.94
CA PHE A 21 -3.14 6.03 1.87
C PHE A 21 -2.81 5.39 0.50
N GLN A 22 -1.54 5.22 0.16
CA GLN A 22 -1.13 4.63 -1.12
C GLN A 22 -1.51 3.15 -1.23
N LEU A 23 -1.37 2.39 -0.13
CA LEU A 23 -1.76 0.98 -0.08
C LEU A 23 -3.24 0.81 -0.42
N PHE A 24 -4.13 1.51 0.30
CA PHE A 24 -5.57 1.39 0.09
C PHE A 24 -6.06 2.06 -1.19
N SER A 25 -5.35 3.07 -1.69
CA SER A 25 -5.61 3.64 -3.02
C SER A 25 -5.25 2.67 -4.15
N THR A 26 -4.28 1.77 -3.92
CA THR A 26 -3.90 0.73 -4.88
C THR A 26 -4.86 -0.46 -4.80
N TYR A 27 -5.15 -0.93 -3.59
CA TYR A 27 -6.04 -2.07 -3.41
C TYR A 27 -6.71 -2.04 -2.03
N TYR A 28 -8.04 -2.15 -2.02
CA TYR A 28 -8.85 -2.23 -0.80
C TYR A 28 -9.71 -3.51 -0.73
N GLY A 29 -9.45 -4.49 -1.59
CA GLY A 29 -10.18 -5.75 -1.60
C GLY A 29 -11.56 -5.71 -2.25
N GLU A 30 -11.91 -4.61 -2.94
CA GLU A 30 -13.24 -4.45 -3.55
C GLU A 30 -13.45 -5.33 -4.79
N ASP A 31 -12.37 -5.71 -5.49
CA ASP A 31 -12.40 -6.67 -6.60
C ASP A 31 -11.49 -7.85 -6.30
N ALA A 32 -12.08 -9.00 -5.99
CA ALA A 32 -11.37 -10.23 -5.62
C ALA A 32 -10.52 -10.83 -6.76
N ARG A 33 -10.63 -10.32 -7.98
CA ARG A 33 -9.83 -10.77 -9.14
C ARG A 33 -8.47 -10.06 -9.22
N LEU A 34 -8.31 -8.93 -8.53
CA LEU A 34 -7.10 -8.11 -8.57
C LEU A 34 -6.10 -8.52 -7.47
N ASN A 35 -4.87 -8.04 -7.62
CA ASN A 35 -3.80 -8.19 -6.64
C ASN A 35 -2.91 -6.92 -6.62
N ILE A 36 -1.90 -6.86 -5.75
CA ILE A 36 -1.07 -5.68 -5.50
C ILE A 36 0.21 -5.74 -6.33
N GLY A 37 0.33 -4.83 -7.31
CA GLY A 37 1.57 -4.67 -8.06
C GLY A 37 2.66 -3.95 -7.25
N PRO A 38 3.97 -4.21 -7.47
CA PRO A 38 5.06 -3.61 -6.68
C PRO A 38 5.13 -2.07 -6.70
N LYS A 39 4.52 -1.45 -7.71
CA LYS A 39 4.42 0.01 -7.83
C LYS A 39 2.97 0.50 -7.91
N GLY A 40 2.02 -0.35 -7.53
CA GLY A 40 0.60 -0.08 -7.70
C GLY A 40 0.31 0.51 -9.08
N PHE A 41 -0.37 1.66 -9.08
CA PHE A 41 -0.71 2.41 -10.30
C PHE A 41 0.14 3.68 -10.50
N THR A 42 1.37 3.72 -9.98
CA THR A 42 2.19 4.94 -9.97
C THR A 42 3.43 4.86 -10.87
N GLY A 43 3.55 3.84 -11.72
CA GLY A 43 4.64 3.73 -12.68
C GLY A 43 4.71 2.37 -13.37
N GLU A 44 5.53 2.28 -14.42
CA GLU A 44 5.55 1.12 -15.31
C GLU A 44 6.59 0.06 -14.95
N LYS A 45 7.60 0.40 -14.14
CA LYS A 45 8.61 -0.58 -13.73
C LYS A 45 7.92 -1.72 -12.95
N TYR A 46 8.17 -2.96 -13.38
CA TYR A 46 7.51 -4.19 -12.92
C TYR A 46 6.08 -4.43 -13.47
N GLY A 47 5.60 -3.58 -14.38
CA GLY A 47 4.42 -3.84 -15.20
C GLY A 47 3.08 -3.95 -14.46
N GLY A 48 3.02 -3.59 -13.18
CA GLY A 48 1.82 -3.77 -12.34
C GLY A 48 1.42 -5.23 -12.13
N ALA A 49 2.30 -6.19 -12.44
CA ALA A 49 2.03 -7.62 -12.32
C ALA A 49 2.07 -8.08 -10.85
N THR A 50 1.56 -9.28 -10.59
CA THR A 50 1.63 -9.92 -9.28
C THR A 50 3.01 -10.50 -9.02
N TYR A 51 3.54 -10.26 -7.82
CA TYR A 51 4.79 -10.81 -7.33
C TYR A 51 4.61 -11.32 -5.90
N TRP A 52 5.59 -12.12 -5.45
CA TRP A 52 5.70 -12.63 -4.07
C TRP A 52 5.67 -11.52 -3.00
N ASP A 53 5.91 -10.26 -3.40
CA ASP A 53 5.76 -9.08 -2.58
C ASP A 53 4.40 -9.04 -1.84
N THR A 54 3.33 -9.52 -2.48
CA THR A 54 1.99 -9.54 -1.89
C THR A 54 1.95 -10.49 -0.69
N GLU A 55 2.29 -11.76 -0.88
CA GLU A 55 2.12 -12.79 0.15
C GLU A 55 3.18 -12.70 1.26
N ALA A 56 4.33 -12.07 1.00
CA ALA A 56 5.40 -11.95 1.98
C ALA A 56 5.31 -10.68 2.84
N PHE A 57 4.75 -9.58 2.31
CA PHE A 57 4.79 -8.27 2.98
C PHE A 57 3.43 -7.58 3.15
N ALA A 58 2.39 -7.99 2.40
CA ALA A 58 1.07 -7.36 2.48
C ALA A 58 0.02 -8.23 3.18
N VAL A 59 0.20 -9.56 3.19
CA VAL A 59 -0.71 -10.56 3.81
C VAL A 59 -0.06 -11.20 5.03
#